data_AF-A0A9D7NYU8-F1
#
_entry.id   AF-A0A9D7NYU8-F1
#
_cell.length_a   1.000
_cell.length_b   1.000
_cell.length_c   1.000
_cell.angle_alpha   90.00
_cell.angle_beta   90.00
_cell.angle_gamma   90.00
#
_symmetry.space_group_name_H-M   'P 1'
#
loop_
_entity.id
_entity.type
_entity.pdbx_description
1 polymer ?
#
loop_
_entity_poly.entity_id
_entity_poly.type
_entity_poly.pdbx_seq_one_letter_code
_entity_poly.pdbx_strand_id
1 'polypeptide(L)'
;MNHLFPPSQMALQRVFAARILAALALLDSTRSEYFMADYVRLFPVLCDTASAQLLAAALASSAPLGKLTHDGLVVALEDNDRCMAIRDAELQIRP
;
A
#
# COMPACT_ATOMS: atom_id res chain seq x y z
N MET A 1 23.67 -0.45 -12.53
CA MET A 1 22.97 -0.90 -11.30
C MET A 1 22.13 -2.11 -11.66
N ASN A 2 22.52 -3.30 -11.20
CA ASN A 2 21.72 -4.52 -11.36
C ASN A 2 20.35 -4.27 -10.70
N HIS A 3 19.27 -4.40 -11.46
CA HIS A 3 17.92 -4.38 -10.92
C HIS A 3 17.80 -5.53 -9.91
N LEU A 4 17.92 -5.20 -8.61
CA LEU A 4 17.87 -6.16 -7.50
C LEU A 4 16.58 -6.99 -7.49
N PHE A 5 15.55 -6.54 -8.21
CA PHE A 5 14.36 -7.29 -8.51
C PHE A 5 14.05 -7.20 -10.02
N PRO A 6 13.84 -8.33 -10.71
CA PRO A 6 13.36 -8.35 -12.09
C PRO A 6 12.08 -7.51 -12.23
N PRO A 7 11.86 -6.80 -13.35
CA PRO A 7 10.64 -6.03 -13.59
C PRO A 7 9.34 -6.84 -13.41
N SER A 8 9.39 -8.14 -13.68
CA SER A 8 8.29 -9.08 -13.47
C SER A 8 7.87 -9.22 -12.00
N GLN A 9 8.80 -9.05 -11.05
CA GLN A 9 8.47 -9.10 -9.62
C GLN A 9 7.68 -7.85 -9.18
N MET A 10 7.98 -6.69 -9.74
CA MET A 10 7.20 -5.47 -9.47
C MET A 10 5.78 -5.58 -9.99
N ALA A 11 5.59 -6.14 -11.20
CA ALA A 11 4.26 -6.40 -11.74
C ALA A 11 3.46 -7.35 -10.83
N LEU A 12 4.08 -8.43 -10.33
CA LEU A 12 3.44 -9.36 -9.41
C LEU A 12 3.07 -8.70 -8.08
N GLN A 13 3.97 -7.88 -7.52
CA GLN A 13 3.71 -7.16 -6.28
C GLN A 13 2.53 -6.19 -6.40
N ARG A 14 2.39 -5.49 -7.54
CA ARG A 14 1.23 -4.63 -7.82
C ARG A 14 -0.07 -5.42 -7.90
N VAL A 15 -0.06 -6.59 -8.56
CA VAL A 15 -1.25 -7.47 -8.60
C VAL A 15 -1.63 -7.94 -7.19
N PHE A 16 -0.64 -8.30 -6.38
CA PHE A 16 -0.87 -8.72 -5.01
C PHE A 16 -1.43 -7.57 -4.14
N ALA A 17 -0.84 -6.38 -4.27
CA ALA A 17 -1.30 -5.15 -3.62
C ALA A 17 -2.78 -4.86 -3.93
N ALA A 18 -3.16 -4.89 -5.21
CA ALA A 18 -4.55 -4.69 -5.62
C ALA A 18 -5.49 -5.74 -5.03
N ARG A 19 -5.07 -7.00 -4.92
CA ARG A 19 -5.89 -8.08 -4.31
C ARG A 19 -6.11 -7.87 -2.82
N ILE A 20 -5.08 -7.46 -2.08
CA ILE A 20 -5.20 -7.14 -0.64
C ILE A 20 -6.25 -6.07 -0.43
N LEU A 21 -6.18 -4.99 -1.21
CA LEU A 21 -7.09 -3.84 -1.08
C LEU A 21 -8.51 -4.17 -1.57
N ALA A 22 -8.66 -4.99 -2.61
CA ALA A 22 -9.97 -5.42 -3.10
C ALA A 22 -10.74 -6.27 -2.06
N ALA A 23 -10.03 -7.03 -1.22
CA ALA A 23 -10.64 -7.82 -0.16
C ALA A 23 -11.01 -6.99 1.09
N LEU A 24 -10.60 -5.72 1.14
CA LEU A 24 -10.55 -4.95 2.38
C LEU A 24 -11.92 -4.75 3.03
N ALA A 25 -12.91 -4.29 2.27
CA ALA A 25 -14.25 -4.05 2.79
C ALA A 25 -14.93 -5.34 3.32
N LEU A 26 -14.70 -6.47 2.64
CA LEU A 26 -15.21 -7.76 3.09
C LEU A 26 -14.51 -8.21 4.38
N LEU A 27 -13.19 -8.11 4.45
CA LEU A 27 -12.44 -8.53 5.63
C LEU A 27 -12.79 -7.64 6.82
N ASP A 28 -12.84 -6.33 6.63
CA ASP A 28 -13.13 -5.37 7.69
C ASP A 28 -14.56 -5.54 8.26
N SER A 29 -15.53 -5.89 7.42
CA SER A 29 -16.92 -6.15 7.86
C SER A 29 -17.14 -7.54 8.50
N THR A 30 -16.26 -8.51 8.25
CA THR A 30 -16.48 -9.92 8.67
C THR A 30 -15.47 -10.42 9.70
N ARG A 31 -14.34 -9.74 9.87
CA ARG A 31 -13.25 -10.14 10.77
C ARG A 31 -13.24 -9.28 12.03
N SER A 32 -12.56 -9.79 13.06
CA SER A 32 -12.41 -9.08 14.32
C SER A 32 -11.43 -7.92 14.18
N GLU A 33 -11.55 -6.93 15.07
CA GLU A 33 -10.61 -5.80 15.16
C GLU A 33 -9.16 -6.27 15.38
N TYR A 34 -8.94 -7.33 16.17
CA TYR A 34 -7.61 -7.92 16.36
C TYR A 34 -7.01 -8.44 15.06
N PHE A 35 -7.81 -9.13 14.25
CA PHE A 35 -7.36 -9.57 12.93
C PHE A 35 -7.02 -8.37 12.05
N MET A 36 -7.87 -7.33 12.04
CA MET A 36 -7.62 -6.14 11.24
C MET A 36 -6.38 -5.38 11.72
N ALA A 37 -6.10 -5.33 13.02
CA ALA A 37 -4.89 -4.71 13.59
C ALA A 37 -3.58 -5.31 13.06
N ASP A 38 -3.57 -6.63 12.81
CA ASP A 38 -2.45 -7.29 12.15
C ASP A 38 -2.51 -7.13 10.63
N TYR A 39 -3.71 -7.20 10.05
CA TYR A 39 -3.90 -7.12 8.60
C TYR A 39 -3.47 -5.77 8.02
N VAL A 40 -3.76 -4.65 8.68
CA VAL A 40 -3.36 -3.31 8.20
C VAL A 40 -1.85 -3.15 8.06
N ARG A 41 -1.05 -3.92 8.81
CA ARG A 41 0.42 -3.94 8.71
C ARG A 41 0.92 -4.55 7.40
N LEU A 42 0.05 -5.25 6.68
CA LEU A 42 0.34 -5.87 5.39
C LEU A 42 -0.05 -4.96 4.22
N PHE A 43 -0.51 -3.74 4.47
CA PHE A 43 -0.85 -2.82 3.40
C PHE A 43 0.37 -2.50 2.52
N PRO A 44 0.19 -2.55 1.18
CA PRO A 44 1.30 -2.53 0.26
C PRO A 44 1.90 -1.13 0.13
N VAL A 45 3.18 -0.99 0.49
CA VAL A 45 4.00 0.19 0.25
C VAL A 45 5.09 -0.17 -0.75
N LEU A 46 4.83 0.09 -2.05
CA LEU A 46 5.74 -0.31 -3.14
C LEU A 46 6.65 0.83 -3.62
N CYS A 47 6.60 1.99 -2.97
CA CYS A 47 7.41 3.16 -3.28
C CYS A 47 7.24 3.63 -4.74
N ASP A 48 6.02 3.53 -5.27
CA ASP A 48 5.69 3.99 -6.62
C ASP A 48 4.32 4.68 -6.67
N THR A 49 4.08 5.38 -7.79
CA THR A 49 2.87 6.17 -8.00
C THR A 49 1.62 5.28 -8.13
N ALA A 50 1.77 4.06 -8.65
CA ALA A 50 0.64 3.13 -8.80
C ALA A 50 0.14 2.64 -7.44
N SER A 51 1.06 2.37 -6.50
CA SER A 51 0.75 2.02 -5.12
C SER A 51 0.05 3.16 -4.39
N ALA A 52 0.54 4.41 -4.55
CA ALA A 52 -0.11 5.58 -3.98
C ALA A 52 -1.57 5.72 -4.47
N GLN A 53 -1.79 5.54 -5.77
CA GLN A 53 -3.12 5.60 -6.36
C GLN A 53 -4.05 4.50 -5.86
N LEU A 54 -3.54 3.27 -5.69
CA LEU A 54 -4.33 2.17 -5.14
C LEU A 54 -4.77 2.44 -3.69
N LEU A 55 -3.86 2.94 -2.85
CA LEU A 55 -4.16 3.30 -1.45
C LEU A 55 -5.15 4.47 -1.37
N ALA A 56 -4.94 5.52 -2.16
CA ALA A 56 -5.85 6.67 -2.23
C ALA A 56 -7.24 6.26 -2.75
N ALA A 57 -7.31 5.35 -3.73
CA ALA A 57 -8.58 4.82 -4.23
C ALA A 57 -9.30 3.97 -3.17
N ALA A 58 -8.57 3.21 -2.36
CA ALA A 58 -9.14 2.46 -1.25
C ALA A 58 -9.71 3.39 -0.17
N LEU A 59 -9.03 4.50 0.14
CA LEU A 59 -9.53 5.54 1.05
C LEU A 59 -10.76 6.27 0.51
N ALA A 60 -10.79 6.54 -0.79
CA ALA A 60 -11.91 7.23 -1.45
C ALA A 60 -13.11 6.31 -1.74
N SER A 61 -13.01 5.01 -1.45
CA SER A 61 -14.09 4.05 -1.63
C SER A 61 -15.29 4.42 -0.75
N SER A 62 -16.50 4.28 -1.30
CA SER A 62 -17.76 4.55 -0.58
C SER A 62 -18.13 3.46 0.44
N ALA A 63 -17.38 2.36 0.49
CA ALA A 63 -17.60 1.32 1.48
C ALA A 63 -17.20 1.83 2.88
N PRO A 64 -18.06 1.69 3.90
CA PRO A 64 -17.71 2.08 5.26
C PRO A 64 -16.61 1.15 5.77
N LEU A 65 -15.41 1.69 5.94
CA LEU A 65 -14.29 1.04 6.61
C LEU A 65 -14.29 1.42 8.09
N GLY A 66 -13.96 0.46 8.95
CA GLY A 66 -13.68 0.67 10.35
C GLY A 66 -12.49 1.62 10.55
N LYS A 67 -12.50 2.32 11.68
CA LYS A 67 -11.50 3.35 12.00
C LYS A 67 -10.06 2.84 11.86
N LEU A 68 -9.78 1.64 12.38
CA LEU A 68 -8.44 1.05 12.35
C LEU A 68 -7.95 0.80 10.91
N THR A 69 -8.85 0.31 10.05
CA THR A 69 -8.54 0.04 8.64
C THR A 69 -8.33 1.33 7.87
N HIS A 70 -9.17 2.33 8.11
CA HIS A 70 -9.00 3.67 7.54
C HIS A 70 -7.66 4.29 7.95
N ASP A 71 -7.35 4.32 9.24
CA ASP A 71 -6.09 4.88 9.76
C ASP A 71 -4.88 4.13 9.20
N GLY A 72 -4.96 2.79 9.07
CA GLY A 72 -3.93 1.98 8.44
C GLY A 72 -3.67 2.35 6.98
N LEU A 73 -4.72 2.66 6.20
CA LEU A 73 -4.58 3.09 4.81
C LEU A 73 -3.93 4.48 4.71
N VAL A 74 -4.27 5.39 5.62
CA VAL A 74 -3.63 6.73 5.69
C VAL A 74 -2.13 6.57 5.94
N VAL A 75 -1.75 5.79 6.96
CA VAL A 75 -0.33 5.55 7.28
C VAL A 75 0.40 4.91 6.10
N ALA A 76 -0.20 3.90 5.45
CA ALA A 76 0.42 3.25 4.30
C ALA A 76 0.63 4.22 3.11
N LEU A 77 -0.31 5.14 2.88
CA LEU A 77 -0.18 6.16 1.83
C LEU A 77 0.97 7.13 2.16
N GLU A 78 1.02 7.63 3.39
CA GLU A 78 2.09 8.50 3.88
C GLU A 78 3.47 7.83 3.78
N ASP A 79 3.57 6.56 4.17
CA ASP A 79 4.80 5.78 4.07
C ASP A 79 5.24 5.58 2.62
N ASN A 80 4.30 5.36 1.69
CA ASN A 80 4.59 5.27 0.26
C ASN A 80 5.12 6.58 -0.31
N ASP A 81 4.48 7.70 0.03
CA ASP A 81 4.92 9.03 -0.41
C ASP A 81 6.30 9.37 0.16
N ARG A 82 6.54 9.05 1.43
CA ARG A 82 7.86 9.18 2.07
C ARG A 82 8.91 8.32 1.36
N CYS A 83 8.59 7.08 1.01
CA CYS A 83 9.53 6.20 0.33
C CYS A 83 9.89 6.72 -1.07
N MET A 84 8.92 7.24 -1.82
CA MET A 84 9.19 7.87 -3.12
C MET A 84 10.11 9.09 -2.96
N ALA A 85 9.84 9.96 -1.99
CA ALA A 85 10.66 11.14 -1.74
C ALA A 85 12.12 10.78 -1.40
N ILE A 86 12.33 9.74 -0.59
CA ILE A 86 13.68 9.23 -0.26
C ILE A 86 14.37 8.68 -1.51
N ARG A 87 13.69 7.82 -2.28
CA ARG A 87 14.25 7.25 -3.52
C ARG A 87 14.67 8.34 -4.50
N ASP A 88 13.82 9.34 -4.69
CA ASP A 88 14.08 10.42 -5.64
C ASP A 88 15.25 11.30 -5.17
N ALA A 89 15.40 11.52 -3.85
CA ALA A 89 16.57 12.18 -3.28
C ALA A 89 17.86 11.35 -3.44
N GLU A 90 17.81 10.02 -3.26
CA GLU A 90 18.97 9.15 -3.45
C GLU A 90 19.45 9.12 -4.91
N LEU A 91 18.53 9.16 -5.87
CA LEU A 91 18.84 9.24 -7.30
C LEU A 91 19.54 10.54 -7.69
N GLN A 92 19.31 11.64 -6.95
CA GLN A 92 19.98 12.92 -7.20
C GLN A 92 21.43 12.96 -6.66
N ILE A 93 21.76 12.08 -5.71
CA ILE A 93 23.09 12.05 -5.04
C ILE A 93 24.05 11.10 -5.75
N ARG A 94 23.57 10.09 -6.50
CA ARG A 94 24.39 9.16 -7.27
C ARG A 94 24.40 9.53 -8.77
N PRO A 95 25.48 10.16 -9.30
CA PRO A 95 25.63 10.41 -10.73
C PRO A 95 25.78 9.11 -11.55
#